data_AF-A0A9C9S9V5-F1
#
_entry.id   AF-A0A9C9S9V5-F1
#
_cell.length_a   1.000
_cell.length_b   1.000
_cell.length_c   1.000
_cell.angle_alpha   90.00
_cell.angle_beta   90.00
_cell.angle_gamma   90.00
#
_symmetry.space_group_name_H-M   'P 1'
#
loop_
_entity.id
_entity.type
_entity.pdbx_description
1 polymer ?
#
loop_
_entity_poly.entity_id
_entity_poly.type
_entity_poly.pdbx_seq_one_letter_code
_entity_poly.pdbx_strand_id
1 'polypeptide(L)'
;VGRVDFGDLIYMTQREKFDAVIEDIKECVKRQQPVLVGTTSIETSEYLSGILKKAGIKHEVLNAKQHEREAEIVAQAGCPGAVTIATNMAGRGTDIVLGGNLEAVLKELPEDDEQARQEARERWQKRHNQVIEAGGLHIIGTERHESRRIDNQLRGRSGRQGDPGSSRFYLALEDNLMRIFASERVAAIMQKLGMQEGEAIEHPWVTKAIENAQRKVEGRNFDIRKQLLEYDDVANDQRKVIYEQRSELMETDDISETISDIRYDVVNGLIDTYIPPQSIDEQWDIPGLEQALENEFGLKLDLQGWLEADESLHEEGLRERILEELEKEYAAKEQLAGSEVLRQFEKAAMLQVLDTAWKEHLAAMDYLRQGIHLRGYAQKNPTQEFKRESFELFNQLLDRIKYETISILSKVQVRAPEDVEAVEEQRRQQVEMNYQHAEVSALAGAGEPSPEERAEEHTPFVREGRKIGRNEPCPCGSGKKYKRCHGRLS
;
A
#
# COMPACT_ATOMS: atom_id res chain seq x y z
N VAL A 1 41.29 13.61 -2.51
CA VAL A 1 40.41 12.80 -3.38
C VAL A 1 40.79 11.35 -3.12
N GLY A 2 40.04 10.65 -2.25
CA GLY A 2 40.49 9.36 -1.66
C GLY A 2 39.96 8.10 -2.35
N ARG A 3 38.79 8.15 -3.01
CA ARG A 3 38.17 6.97 -3.63
C ARG A 3 38.46 6.87 -5.13
N VAL A 4 38.82 5.67 -5.59
CA VAL A 4 39.02 5.32 -7.00
C VAL A 4 37.85 4.48 -7.51
N ASP A 5 37.03 5.04 -8.40
CA ASP A 5 35.95 4.32 -9.06
C ASP A 5 36.44 3.76 -10.41
N PHE A 6 36.61 2.44 -10.47
CA PHE A 6 37.06 1.75 -11.68
C PHE A 6 35.94 1.61 -12.72
N GLY A 7 36.34 1.38 -13.98
CA GLY A 7 35.42 1.02 -15.05
C GLY A 7 34.67 -0.28 -14.77
N ASP A 8 33.57 -0.46 -15.47
CA ASP A 8 32.76 -1.68 -15.37
C ASP A 8 33.40 -2.80 -16.18
N LEU A 9 33.46 -4.00 -15.60
CA LEU A 9 33.92 -5.21 -16.27
C LEU A 9 32.74 -6.05 -16.72
N ILE A 10 32.72 -6.41 -18.00
CA ILE A 10 31.58 -7.10 -18.63
C ILE A 10 32.05 -8.43 -19.19
N TYR A 11 31.33 -9.48 -18.82
CA TYR A 11 31.58 -10.86 -19.18
C TYR A 11 30.44 -11.43 -20.02
N MET A 12 30.72 -12.51 -20.75
CA MET A 12 29.71 -13.18 -21.55
C MET A 12 28.71 -13.93 -20.67
N THR A 13 29.22 -14.68 -19.71
CA THR A 13 28.42 -15.55 -18.84
C THR A 13 28.48 -15.12 -17.37
N GLN A 14 27.46 -15.49 -16.58
CA GLN A 14 27.50 -15.28 -15.14
C GLN A 14 28.65 -16.04 -14.48
N ARG A 15 29.02 -17.21 -15.01
CA ARG A 15 30.12 -18.01 -14.45
C ARG A 15 31.45 -17.26 -14.50
N GLU A 16 31.82 -16.72 -15.66
CA GLU A 16 33.05 -15.93 -15.83
C GLU A 16 33.04 -14.69 -14.94
N LYS A 17 31.89 -14.02 -14.84
CA LYS A 17 31.69 -12.88 -13.94
C LYS A 17 32.04 -13.25 -12.49
N PHE A 18 31.48 -14.34 -11.98
CA PHE A 18 31.72 -14.77 -10.60
C PHE A 18 33.16 -15.27 -10.39
N ASP A 19 33.74 -15.97 -11.37
CA ASP A 19 35.14 -16.40 -11.32
C ASP A 19 36.09 -15.19 -11.20
N ALA A 20 35.83 -14.13 -11.97
CA ALA A 20 36.59 -12.88 -11.88
C ALA A 20 36.37 -12.12 -10.55
N VAL A 21 35.13 -12.06 -10.06
CA VAL A 21 34.82 -11.49 -8.73
C VAL A 21 35.60 -12.21 -7.62
N ILE A 22 35.69 -13.53 -7.69
CA ILE A 22 36.42 -14.32 -6.69
C ILE A 22 37.91 -14.03 -6.75
N GLU A 23 38.49 -13.93 -7.95
CA GLU A 23 39.91 -13.63 -8.09
C GLU A 23 40.26 -12.23 -7.56
N ASP A 24 39.39 -11.24 -7.79
CA ASP A 24 39.51 -9.89 -7.23
C ASP A 24 39.45 -9.91 -5.69
N ILE A 25 38.50 -10.66 -5.12
CA ILE A 25 38.39 -10.85 -3.66
C ILE A 25 39.64 -11.51 -3.10
N LYS A 26 40.18 -12.55 -3.76
CA LYS A 26 41.42 -13.22 -3.31
C LYS A 26 42.60 -12.27 -3.30
N GLU A 27 42.74 -11.44 -4.33
CA GLU A 27 43.82 -10.46 -4.42
C GLU A 27 43.71 -9.41 -3.30
N CYS A 28 42.50 -8.92 -3.03
CA CYS A 28 42.22 -8.00 -1.91
C CYS A 28 42.57 -8.63 -0.56
N VAL A 29 42.09 -9.86 -0.30
CA VAL A 29 42.36 -10.58 0.96
C VAL A 29 43.86 -10.86 1.14
N LYS A 30 44.57 -11.21 0.06
CA LYS A 30 46.03 -11.42 0.07
C LYS A 30 46.77 -10.15 0.48
N ARG A 31 46.28 -8.98 0.08
CA ARG A 31 46.81 -7.65 0.46
C ARG A 31 46.25 -7.14 1.79
N GLN A 32 45.41 -7.92 2.48
CA GLN A 32 44.71 -7.56 3.72
C GLN A 32 43.73 -6.39 3.57
N GLN A 33 43.24 -6.17 2.35
CA GLN A 33 42.23 -5.17 2.04
C GLN A 33 40.81 -5.71 2.34
N PRO A 34 39.97 -4.99 3.10
CA PRO A 34 38.58 -5.38 3.31
C PRO A 34 37.73 -5.20 2.05
N VAL A 35 36.78 -6.11 1.85
CA VAL A 35 35.89 -6.13 0.68
C VAL A 35 34.42 -6.20 1.10
N LEU A 36 33.62 -5.30 0.55
CA LEU A 36 32.16 -5.35 0.62
C LEU A 36 31.59 -5.69 -0.77
N VAL A 37 30.90 -6.82 -0.87
CA VAL A 37 30.30 -7.31 -2.10
C VAL A 37 28.80 -7.05 -2.07
N GLY A 38 28.29 -6.20 -2.96
CA GLY A 38 26.87 -5.95 -3.14
C GLY A 38 26.26 -6.88 -4.19
N THR A 39 25.16 -7.53 -3.83
CA THR A 39 24.33 -8.37 -4.70
C THR A 39 22.92 -7.81 -4.80
N THR A 40 22.15 -8.24 -5.81
CA THR A 40 20.77 -7.77 -6.06
C THR A 40 19.71 -8.68 -5.45
N SER A 41 20.07 -9.91 -5.07
CA SER A 41 19.12 -10.89 -4.53
C SER A 41 19.74 -11.80 -3.47
N ILE A 42 18.88 -12.41 -2.64
CA ILE A 42 19.35 -13.36 -1.62
C ILE A 42 19.97 -14.59 -2.30
N GLU A 43 19.37 -15.05 -3.40
CA GLU A 43 19.86 -16.19 -4.18
C GLU A 43 21.29 -15.95 -4.71
N THR A 44 21.57 -14.75 -5.22
CA THR A 44 22.92 -14.40 -5.69
C THR A 44 23.91 -14.28 -4.53
N SER A 45 23.49 -13.78 -3.36
CA SER A 45 24.30 -13.80 -2.14
C SER A 45 24.65 -15.21 -1.67
N GLU A 46 23.67 -16.10 -1.64
CA GLU A 46 23.88 -17.50 -1.24
C GLU A 46 24.74 -18.26 -2.24
N TYR A 47 24.53 -18.03 -3.53
CA TYR A 47 25.35 -18.59 -4.60
C TYR A 47 26.81 -18.15 -4.45
N LEU A 48 27.06 -16.84 -4.32
CA LEU A 48 28.40 -16.30 -4.11
C LEU A 48 29.05 -16.83 -2.82
N SER A 49 28.29 -16.88 -1.72
CA SER A 49 28.76 -17.46 -0.46
C SER A 49 29.20 -18.92 -0.64
N GLY A 50 28.41 -19.70 -1.37
CA GLY A 50 28.73 -21.09 -1.70
C GLY A 50 30.05 -21.22 -2.46
N ILE A 51 30.33 -20.33 -3.41
CA ILE A 51 31.59 -20.38 -4.17
C ILE A 51 32.77 -19.88 -3.33
N LEU A 52 32.61 -18.83 -2.53
CA LEU A 52 33.66 -18.35 -1.61
C LEU A 52 34.05 -19.41 -0.57
N LYS A 53 33.09 -20.19 -0.06
CA LYS A 53 33.36 -21.34 0.83
C LYS A 53 34.24 -22.39 0.14
N LYS A 54 33.94 -22.71 -1.13
CA LYS A 54 34.76 -23.64 -1.94
C LYS A 54 36.16 -23.10 -2.20
N ALA A 55 36.31 -21.77 -2.32
CA ALA A 55 37.60 -21.10 -2.47
C ALA A 55 38.38 -20.95 -1.14
N GLY A 56 37.80 -21.35 0.00
CA GLY A 56 38.45 -21.24 1.32
C GLY A 56 38.49 -19.81 1.88
N ILE A 57 37.64 -18.90 1.39
CA ILE A 57 37.62 -17.50 1.80
C ILE A 57 36.57 -17.33 2.90
N LYS A 58 37.01 -16.91 4.09
CA LYS A 58 36.11 -16.55 5.20
C LYS A 58 35.33 -15.29 4.84
N HIS A 59 34.02 -15.31 5.01
CA HIS A 59 33.14 -14.20 4.70
C HIS A 59 31.87 -14.26 5.55
N GLU A 60 31.23 -13.11 5.70
CA GLU A 60 29.94 -12.95 6.36
C GLU A 60 28.86 -12.52 5.36
N VAL A 61 27.61 -12.97 5.55
CA VAL A 61 26.49 -12.64 4.68
C VAL A 61 25.46 -11.80 5.45
N LEU A 62 25.20 -10.60 4.94
CA LEU A 62 24.18 -9.69 5.44
C LEU A 62 22.88 -9.89 4.66
N ASN A 63 21.87 -10.37 5.38
CA ASN A 63 20.51 -10.54 4.89
C ASN A 63 19.55 -9.68 5.71
N ALA A 64 18.60 -9.01 5.06
CA ALA A 64 17.68 -8.05 5.65
C ALA A 64 16.70 -8.65 6.69
N LYS A 65 16.71 -9.97 6.90
CA LYS A 65 15.85 -10.65 7.89
C LYS A 65 16.42 -10.67 9.32
N GLN A 66 17.72 -10.40 9.51
CA GLN A 66 18.40 -10.54 10.81
C GLN A 66 19.05 -9.22 11.25
N HIS A 67 18.25 -8.26 11.71
CA HIS A 67 18.72 -6.92 12.07
C HIS A 67 19.69 -6.88 13.27
N GLU A 68 19.55 -7.78 14.25
CA GLU A 68 20.40 -7.77 15.46
C GLU A 68 21.87 -8.08 15.15
N ARG A 69 22.14 -9.06 14.27
CA ARG A 69 23.50 -9.46 13.87
C ARG A 69 24.10 -8.57 12.79
N GLU A 70 23.26 -7.83 12.07
CA GLU A 70 23.67 -6.95 10.98
C GLU A 70 24.64 -5.86 11.47
N ALA A 71 24.37 -5.27 12.64
CA ALA A 71 25.23 -4.25 13.23
C ALA A 71 26.63 -4.79 13.59
N GLU A 72 26.70 -6.00 14.15
CA GLU A 72 27.96 -6.65 14.54
C GLU A 72 28.82 -6.98 13.32
N ILE A 73 28.21 -7.54 12.28
CA ILE A 73 28.91 -7.89 11.03
C ILE A 73 29.43 -6.62 10.35
N VAL A 74 28.61 -5.57 10.26
CA VAL A 74 29.04 -4.29 9.64
C VAL A 74 30.15 -3.63 10.45
N ALA A 75 30.11 -3.71 11.79
CA ALA A 75 31.16 -3.18 12.66
C ALA A 75 32.53 -3.83 12.43
N GLN A 76 32.55 -5.09 11.97
CA GLN A 76 33.78 -5.83 11.67
C GLN A 76 34.16 -5.82 10.17
N ALA A 77 33.27 -5.34 9.29
CA ALA A 77 33.48 -5.34 7.84
C ALA A 77 34.70 -4.53 7.38
N GLY A 78 35.17 -3.57 8.18
CA GLY A 78 36.37 -2.78 7.89
C GLY A 78 37.68 -3.40 8.38
N CYS A 79 37.66 -4.57 9.02
CA CYS A 79 38.88 -5.23 9.51
C CYS A 79 39.79 -5.74 8.36
N PRO A 80 41.11 -5.85 8.57
CA PRO A 80 42.02 -6.35 7.55
C PRO A 80 41.59 -7.72 7.00
N GLY A 81 41.47 -7.82 5.67
CA GLY A 81 41.06 -9.04 4.96
C GLY A 81 39.62 -9.52 5.22
N ALA A 82 38.76 -8.70 5.83
CA ALA A 82 37.36 -9.03 6.02
C ALA A 82 36.60 -9.02 4.68
N VAL A 83 35.72 -10.00 4.47
CA VAL A 83 34.85 -10.08 3.29
C VAL A 83 33.41 -10.14 3.77
N THR A 84 32.60 -9.19 3.30
CA THR A 84 31.18 -9.10 3.65
C THR A 84 30.33 -9.08 2.39
N ILE A 85 29.34 -9.94 2.30
CA ILE A 85 28.35 -9.96 1.21
C ILE A 85 27.09 -9.25 1.72
N ALA A 86 26.63 -8.22 1.03
CA ALA A 86 25.43 -7.47 1.34
C ALA A 86 24.38 -7.63 0.24
N THR A 87 23.18 -8.07 0.65
CA THR A 87 22.04 -8.20 -0.27
C THR A 87 21.31 -6.87 -0.41
N ASN A 88 21.24 -6.33 -1.62
CA ASN A 88 20.65 -5.04 -2.02
C ASN A 88 21.18 -3.85 -1.20
N MET A 89 20.59 -3.64 -0.03
CA MET A 89 20.81 -2.48 0.84
C MET A 89 20.96 -2.90 2.31
N ALA A 90 21.21 -4.18 2.60
CA ALA A 90 21.60 -4.61 3.94
C ALA A 90 22.89 -3.90 4.37
N GLY A 91 22.94 -3.48 5.63
CA GLY A 91 23.98 -2.63 6.22
C GLY A 91 23.75 -1.14 5.96
N ARG A 92 22.55 -0.73 5.51
CA ARG A 92 22.27 0.69 5.26
C ARG A 92 22.01 1.47 6.54
N GLY A 93 22.91 2.42 6.79
CA GLY A 93 22.78 3.39 7.89
C GLY A 93 23.91 3.27 8.90
N THR A 94 24.63 2.16 8.87
CA THR A 94 25.82 1.93 9.69
C THR A 94 27.09 2.25 8.91
N ASP A 95 28.02 2.90 9.60
CA ASP A 95 29.30 3.31 9.04
C ASP A 95 30.33 2.18 9.17
N ILE A 96 31.01 1.87 8.07
CA ILE A 96 32.10 0.90 8.07
C ILE A 96 33.38 1.64 8.40
N VAL A 97 33.89 1.44 9.61
CA VAL A 97 35.14 2.03 10.08
C VAL A 97 36.32 1.15 9.66
N LEU A 98 37.29 1.72 8.94
CA LEU A 98 38.50 1.00 8.55
C LEU A 98 39.29 0.55 9.80
N GLY A 99 39.71 -0.71 9.86
CA GLY A 99 40.34 -1.31 11.04
C GLY A 99 39.34 -1.90 12.06
N GLY A 100 38.04 -1.75 11.84
CA GLY A 100 36.95 -2.22 12.71
C GLY A 100 36.41 -1.14 13.65
N ASN A 101 35.30 -1.40 14.35
CA ASN A 101 34.70 -0.43 15.27
C ASN A 101 35.41 -0.42 16.64
N LEU A 102 36.17 0.66 16.92
CA LEU A 102 36.86 0.85 18.20
C LEU A 102 35.87 1.05 19.36
N GLU A 103 34.77 1.79 19.16
CA GLU A 103 33.80 2.09 20.22
C GLU A 103 33.10 0.82 20.72
N ALA A 104 32.81 -0.11 19.82
CA ALA A 104 32.24 -1.41 20.19
C ALA A 104 33.19 -2.20 21.10
N VAL A 105 34.48 -2.23 20.76
CA VAL A 105 35.50 -2.91 21.58
C VAL A 105 35.70 -2.22 22.94
N LEU A 106 35.65 -0.89 22.98
CA LEU A 106 35.80 -0.14 24.24
C LEU A 106 34.59 -0.30 25.17
N LYS A 107 33.38 -0.50 24.65
CA LYS A 107 32.16 -0.76 25.46
C LYS A 107 32.19 -2.11 26.19
N GLU A 108 32.85 -3.12 25.62
CA GLU A 108 32.98 -4.43 26.25
C GLU A 108 34.06 -4.45 27.36
N LEU A 109 34.96 -3.46 27.37
CA LEU A 109 36.04 -3.35 28.35
C LEU A 109 35.59 -2.52 29.57
N PRO A 110 35.93 -2.95 30.81
CA PRO A 110 35.65 -2.19 32.03
C PRO A 110 36.16 -0.75 31.96
N GLU A 111 35.40 0.19 32.54
CA GLU A 111 35.76 1.63 32.61
C GLU A 111 37.06 1.88 33.37
N ASP A 112 37.34 1.04 34.37
CA ASP A 112 38.46 1.21 35.29
C ASP A 112 39.80 0.62 34.77
N ASP A 113 39.79 -0.10 33.64
CA ASP A 113 40.97 -0.73 33.04
C ASP A 113 41.56 0.12 31.89
N GLU A 114 42.26 1.19 32.27
CA GLU A 114 42.88 2.12 31.32
C GLU A 114 43.99 1.44 30.48
N GLN A 115 44.67 0.43 31.03
CA GLN A 115 45.71 -0.31 30.30
C GLN A 115 45.10 -1.11 29.14
N ALA A 116 44.04 -1.89 29.39
CA ALA A 116 43.37 -2.65 28.36
C ALA A 116 42.76 -1.75 27.26
N ARG A 117 42.22 -0.59 27.64
CA ARG A 117 41.69 0.41 26.69
C ARG A 117 42.78 1.02 25.82
N GLN A 118 43.94 1.32 26.39
CA GLN A 118 45.08 1.84 25.62
C GLN A 118 45.63 0.79 24.64
N GLU A 119 45.80 -0.45 25.07
CA GLU A 119 46.21 -1.54 24.18
C GLU A 119 45.23 -1.79 23.03
N ALA A 120 43.92 -1.68 23.30
CA ALA A 120 42.89 -1.83 22.28
C ALA A 120 42.98 -0.71 21.22
N ARG A 121 43.24 0.54 21.64
CA ARG A 121 43.47 1.68 20.73
C ARG A 121 44.71 1.48 19.88
N GLU A 122 45.82 1.04 20.45
CA GLU A 122 47.05 0.76 19.69
C GLU A 122 46.87 -0.38 18.69
N ARG A 123 46.19 -1.46 19.09
CA ARG A 123 45.84 -2.58 18.19
C ARG A 123 44.93 -2.11 17.06
N TRP A 124 43.95 -1.27 17.35
CA TRP A 124 43.07 -0.69 16.33
C TRP A 124 43.85 0.21 15.38
N GLN A 125 44.70 1.12 15.87
CA GLN A 125 45.48 2.02 15.03
C GLN A 125 46.38 1.25 14.05
N LYS A 126 47.01 0.16 14.50
CA LYS A 126 47.81 -0.73 13.63
C LYS A 126 46.96 -1.32 12.50
N ARG A 127 45.78 -1.85 12.82
CA ARG A 127 44.84 -2.39 11.82
C ARG A 127 44.33 -1.32 10.88
N HIS A 128 43.98 -0.14 11.39
CA HIS A 128 43.50 0.98 10.61
C HIS A 128 44.54 1.45 9.58
N ASN A 129 45.79 1.65 10.02
CA ASN A 129 46.88 2.02 9.13
C ASN A 129 47.15 0.93 8.07
N GLN A 130 47.12 -0.34 8.46
CA GLN A 130 47.26 -1.47 7.52
C GLN A 130 46.19 -1.45 6.43
N VAL A 131 44.93 -1.17 6.80
CA VAL A 131 43.82 -1.08 5.83
C VAL A 131 43.96 0.13 4.91
N ILE A 132 44.39 1.27 5.45
CA ILE A 132 44.66 2.47 4.65
C ILE A 132 45.78 2.22 3.62
N GLU A 133 46.89 1.61 4.05
CA GLU A 133 48.01 1.25 3.17
C GLU A 133 47.62 0.21 2.12
N ALA A 134 46.71 -0.71 2.46
CA ALA A 134 46.14 -1.68 1.52
C ALA A 134 45.16 -1.08 0.50
N GLY A 135 44.84 0.22 0.59
CA GLY A 135 43.96 0.92 -0.34
C GLY A 135 42.53 1.13 0.17
N GLY A 136 42.28 0.94 1.47
CA GLY A 136 40.98 1.15 2.11
C GLY A 136 39.93 0.12 1.75
N LEU A 137 38.64 0.46 1.93
CA LEU A 137 37.54 -0.48 1.63
C LEU A 137 37.34 -0.63 0.12
N HIS A 138 37.37 -1.87 -0.37
CA HIS A 138 37.03 -2.19 -1.76
C HIS A 138 35.55 -2.59 -1.88
N ILE A 139 34.83 -1.98 -2.82
CA ILE A 139 33.43 -2.26 -3.11
C ILE A 139 33.31 -3.02 -4.42
N ILE A 140 32.67 -4.19 -4.37
CA ILE A 140 32.37 -4.99 -5.55
C ILE A 140 30.85 -4.99 -5.75
N GLY A 141 30.38 -4.44 -6.87
CA GLY A 141 29.01 -4.68 -7.33
C GLY A 141 28.98 -5.89 -8.25
N THR A 142 28.27 -6.94 -7.86
CA THR A 142 28.14 -8.16 -8.70
C THR A 142 27.19 -7.99 -9.87
N GLU A 143 26.37 -6.94 -9.84
CA GLU A 143 25.43 -6.50 -10.86
C GLU A 143 25.20 -4.99 -10.72
N ARG A 144 24.54 -4.39 -11.71
CA ARG A 144 24.01 -3.02 -11.66
C ARG A 144 22.53 -3.05 -11.32
N HIS A 145 22.09 -2.17 -10.43
CA HIS A 145 20.67 -1.99 -10.18
C HIS A 145 20.00 -1.24 -11.34
N GLU A 146 18.67 -1.34 -11.43
CA GLU A 146 17.88 -0.51 -12.34
C GLU A 146 18.07 0.99 -12.06
N SER A 147 18.19 1.36 -10.78
CA SER A 147 18.48 2.73 -10.37
C SER A 147 19.95 2.94 -10.05
N ARG A 148 20.53 3.93 -10.72
CA ARG A 148 21.91 4.37 -10.48
C ARG A 148 22.10 4.90 -9.05
N ARG A 149 21.04 5.42 -8.43
CA ARG A 149 21.07 5.90 -7.06
C ARG A 149 21.46 4.80 -6.07
N ILE A 150 21.03 3.56 -6.29
CA ILE A 150 21.34 2.43 -5.41
C ILE A 150 22.80 2.03 -5.59
N ASP A 151 23.28 1.94 -6.83
CA ASP A 151 24.69 1.66 -7.12
C ASP A 151 25.63 2.72 -6.51
N ASN A 152 25.27 4.00 -6.58
CA ASN A 152 26.04 5.09 -5.97
C ASN A 152 26.02 5.01 -4.44
N GLN A 153 24.95 4.52 -3.83
CA GLN A 153 24.91 4.27 -2.38
C GLN A 153 25.85 3.13 -1.97
N LEU A 154 25.92 2.07 -2.78
CA LEU A 154 26.87 0.98 -2.56
C LEU A 154 28.32 1.50 -2.67
N ARG A 155 28.65 2.26 -3.71
CA ARG A 155 29.96 2.94 -3.86
C ARG A 155 30.28 3.86 -2.69
N GLY A 156 29.29 4.60 -2.20
CA GLY A 156 29.40 5.52 -1.08
C GLY A 156 29.67 4.87 0.28
N ARG A 157 29.69 3.53 0.36
CA ARG A 157 30.18 2.80 1.54
C ARG A 157 31.70 2.93 1.70
N SER A 158 32.42 3.21 0.61
CA SER A 158 33.87 3.39 0.60
C SER A 158 34.26 4.86 0.41
N GLY A 159 35.46 5.21 0.87
CA GLY A 159 36.06 6.55 0.76
C GLY A 159 35.36 7.63 1.59
N ARG A 160 34.84 7.26 2.75
CA ARG A 160 34.16 8.17 3.68
C ARG A 160 35.17 9.06 4.39
N GLN A 161 34.78 10.29 4.71
CA GLN A 161 35.65 11.26 5.40
C GLN A 161 37.02 11.51 4.75
N GLY A 162 37.18 11.17 3.47
CA GLY A 162 38.45 11.31 2.75
C GLY A 162 39.35 10.07 2.78
N ASP A 163 38.91 8.98 3.41
CA ASP A 163 39.61 7.70 3.45
C ASP A 163 39.94 7.17 2.04
N PRO A 164 41.01 6.38 1.90
CA PRO A 164 41.25 5.64 0.67
C PRO A 164 40.14 4.62 0.46
N GLY A 165 39.91 4.27 -0.80
CA GLY A 165 38.94 3.25 -1.14
C GLY A 165 38.80 3.06 -2.63
N SER A 166 38.11 2.01 -3.02
CA SER A 166 37.83 1.78 -4.43
C SER A 166 36.50 1.09 -4.66
N SER A 167 35.96 1.25 -5.87
CA SER A 167 34.76 0.53 -6.30
C SER A 167 34.90 -0.03 -7.70
N ARG A 168 34.33 -1.21 -7.94
CA ARG A 168 34.27 -1.85 -9.25
C ARG A 168 32.95 -2.61 -9.40
N PHE A 169 32.39 -2.60 -10.60
CA PHE A 169 31.17 -3.34 -10.92
C PHE A 169 31.48 -4.40 -11.97
N TYR A 170 30.88 -5.56 -11.76
CA TYR A 170 30.96 -6.73 -12.62
C TYR A 170 29.57 -6.97 -13.20
N LEU A 171 29.50 -7.21 -14.50
CA LEU A 171 28.25 -7.50 -15.20
C LEU A 171 28.44 -8.70 -16.13
N ALA A 172 27.37 -9.44 -16.34
CA ALA A 172 27.26 -10.44 -17.40
C ALA A 172 26.16 -10.03 -18.38
N LEU A 173 26.27 -10.45 -19.64
CA LEU A 173 25.18 -10.27 -20.63
C LEU A 173 23.88 -10.97 -20.22
N GLU A 174 24.00 -12.00 -19.38
CA GLU A 174 22.90 -12.77 -18.83
C GLU A 174 22.18 -12.08 -17.66
N ASP A 175 22.70 -10.97 -17.13
CA ASP A 175 22.12 -10.27 -15.97
C ASP A 175 20.83 -9.52 -16.34
N ASN A 176 19.94 -9.32 -15.35
CA ASN A 176 18.61 -8.74 -15.56
C ASN A 176 18.64 -7.38 -16.27
N LEU A 177 19.51 -6.46 -15.83
CA LEU A 177 19.65 -5.16 -16.48
C LEU A 177 20.06 -5.31 -17.94
N MET A 178 20.99 -6.23 -18.24
CA MET A 178 21.43 -6.47 -19.61
C MET A 178 20.32 -7.13 -20.43
N ARG A 179 19.52 -8.05 -19.89
CA ARG A 179 18.37 -8.64 -20.62
C ARG A 179 17.33 -7.61 -21.03
N ILE A 180 17.09 -6.58 -20.22
CA ILE A 180 16.12 -5.52 -20.52
C ILE A 180 16.57 -4.66 -21.73
N PHE A 181 17.88 -4.52 -21.97
CA PHE A 181 18.42 -3.58 -22.97
C PHE A 181 19.25 -4.19 -24.09
N ALA A 182 19.97 -5.28 -23.81
CA ALA A 182 20.69 -6.04 -24.80
C ALA A 182 19.67 -6.77 -25.66
N SER A 183 19.19 -6.09 -26.69
CA SER A 183 18.56 -6.77 -27.83
C SER A 183 19.47 -7.91 -28.27
N GLU A 184 18.92 -9.02 -28.77
CA GLU A 184 19.69 -10.15 -29.31
C GLU A 184 20.80 -9.69 -30.28
N ARG A 185 20.57 -8.56 -30.96
CA ARG A 185 21.53 -7.87 -31.85
C ARG A 185 22.80 -7.38 -31.15
N VAL A 186 22.69 -6.83 -29.94
CA VAL A 186 23.85 -6.32 -29.18
C VAL A 186 24.68 -7.49 -28.64
N ALA A 187 24.02 -8.52 -28.12
CA ALA A 187 24.68 -9.75 -27.69
C ALA A 187 25.39 -10.45 -28.88
N ALA A 188 24.76 -10.50 -30.05
CA ALA A 188 25.35 -11.08 -31.27
C ALA A 188 26.56 -10.28 -31.80
N ILE A 189 26.58 -8.96 -31.64
CA ILE A 189 27.74 -8.13 -32.00
C ILE A 189 28.91 -8.43 -31.06
N MET A 190 28.66 -8.54 -29.75
CA MET A 190 29.69 -8.88 -28.76
C MET A 190 30.26 -10.30 -28.98
N GLN A 191 29.41 -11.27 -29.32
CA GLN A 191 29.87 -12.61 -29.72
C GLN A 191 30.75 -12.59 -30.98
N LYS A 192 30.38 -11.77 -31.99
CA LYS A 192 31.16 -11.62 -33.23
C LYS A 192 32.48 -10.87 -33.06
N LEU A 193 32.62 -10.08 -32.01
CA LEU A 193 33.86 -9.39 -31.67
C LEU A 193 34.97 -10.34 -31.17
N GLY A 194 34.68 -11.63 -31.01
CA GLY A 194 35.69 -12.66 -30.75
C GLY A 194 36.22 -12.63 -29.31
N MET A 195 35.37 -12.34 -28.34
CA MET A 195 35.71 -12.48 -26.92
C MET A 195 36.18 -13.91 -26.64
N GLN A 196 37.38 -14.04 -26.05
CA GLN A 196 37.87 -15.31 -25.55
C GLN A 196 37.29 -15.58 -24.16
N GLU A 197 37.14 -16.86 -23.79
CA GLU A 197 36.65 -17.23 -22.45
C GLU A 197 37.53 -16.58 -21.37
N GLY A 198 36.89 -15.85 -20.46
CA GLY A 198 37.58 -15.15 -19.35
C GLY A 198 38.15 -13.76 -19.66
N GLU A 199 38.02 -13.23 -20.87
CA GLU A 199 38.40 -11.83 -21.17
C GLU A 199 37.27 -10.86 -20.81
N ALA A 200 37.56 -9.86 -19.97
CA ALA A 200 36.63 -8.80 -19.63
C ALA A 200 36.69 -7.67 -20.66
N ILE A 201 35.52 -7.16 -21.08
CA ILE A 201 35.47 -5.90 -21.83
C ILE A 201 35.53 -4.75 -20.82
N GLU A 202 36.64 -4.01 -20.82
CA GLU A 202 36.74 -2.70 -20.19
C GLU A 202 36.82 -1.62 -21.27
N HIS A 203 35.70 -0.96 -21.56
CA HIS A 203 35.70 0.14 -22.53
C HIS A 203 34.74 1.26 -22.12
N PRO A 204 35.18 2.54 -22.12
CA PRO A 204 34.36 3.67 -21.68
C PRO A 204 32.99 3.82 -22.36
N TRP A 205 32.84 3.36 -23.62
CA TRP A 205 31.56 3.43 -24.33
C TRP A 205 30.51 2.48 -23.72
N VAL A 206 30.94 1.34 -23.15
CA VAL A 206 30.01 0.37 -22.58
C VAL A 206 29.49 0.86 -21.23
N THR A 207 30.35 1.42 -20.38
CA THR A 207 29.93 2.08 -19.14
C THR A 207 28.90 3.18 -19.42
N LYS A 208 29.11 4.00 -20.47
CA LYS A 208 28.15 5.02 -20.89
C LYS A 208 26.84 4.43 -21.44
N ALA A 209 26.90 3.30 -22.14
CA ALA A 209 25.72 2.60 -22.63
C ALA A 209 24.86 2.05 -21.47
N ILE A 210 25.50 1.47 -20.45
CA ILE A 210 24.85 1.00 -19.22
C ILE A 210 24.21 2.18 -18.47
N GLU A 211 24.91 3.31 -18.34
CA GLU A 211 24.34 4.51 -17.71
C GLU A 211 23.08 5.00 -18.45
N ASN A 212 23.11 5.02 -19.78
CA ASN A 212 21.95 5.40 -20.58
C ASN A 212 20.79 4.41 -20.44
N ALA A 213 21.09 3.11 -20.34
CA ALA A 213 20.12 2.07 -20.07
C ALA A 213 19.44 2.29 -18.71
N GLN A 214 20.21 2.49 -17.63
CA GLN A 214 19.68 2.80 -16.29
C GLN A 214 18.79 4.05 -16.33
N ARG A 215 19.23 5.14 -16.99
CA ARG A 215 18.42 6.37 -17.12
C ARG A 215 17.09 6.11 -17.84
N LYS A 216 17.06 5.19 -18.80
CA LYS A 216 15.82 4.81 -19.51
C LYS A 216 14.90 3.94 -18.64
N VAL A 217 15.43 3.05 -17.79
CA VAL A 217 14.60 2.34 -16.79
C VAL A 217 14.03 3.32 -15.78
N GLU A 218 14.87 4.22 -15.25
CA GLU A 218 14.45 5.24 -14.31
C GLU A 218 13.34 6.12 -14.92
N GLY A 219 13.49 6.53 -16.19
CA GLY A 219 12.44 7.24 -16.92
C GLY A 219 11.14 6.45 -17.05
N ARG A 220 11.21 5.17 -17.43
CA ARG A 220 10.03 4.28 -17.50
C ARG A 220 9.33 4.14 -16.14
N ASN A 221 10.09 3.89 -15.08
CA ASN A 221 9.55 3.76 -13.72
C ASN A 221 8.96 5.08 -13.22
N PHE A 222 9.58 6.21 -13.58
CA PHE A 222 9.04 7.54 -13.32
C PHE A 222 7.71 7.76 -14.04
N ASP A 223 7.60 7.41 -15.33
CA ASP A 223 6.37 7.57 -16.10
C ASP A 223 5.23 6.70 -15.54
N ILE A 224 5.52 5.44 -15.18
CA ILE A 224 4.54 4.55 -14.51
C ILE A 224 4.07 5.17 -13.20
N ARG A 225 5.02 5.66 -12.38
CA ARG A 225 4.68 6.27 -11.09
C ARG A 225 3.93 7.58 -11.24
N LYS A 226 4.24 8.37 -12.26
CA LYS A 226 3.51 9.59 -12.60
C LYS A 226 2.06 9.26 -12.95
N GLN A 227 1.83 8.23 -13.75
CA GLN A 227 0.46 7.79 -14.05
C GLN A 227 -0.27 7.34 -12.79
N LEU A 228 0.35 6.54 -11.93
CA LEU A 228 -0.25 6.13 -10.65
C LEU A 228 -0.58 7.36 -9.76
N LEU A 229 0.33 8.33 -9.69
CA LEU A 229 0.11 9.57 -8.95
C LEU A 229 -1.08 10.37 -9.51
N GLU A 230 -1.25 10.43 -10.83
CA GLU A 230 -2.39 11.11 -11.45
C GLU A 230 -3.76 10.50 -11.06
N TYR A 231 -3.82 9.20 -10.77
CA TYR A 231 -5.02 8.55 -10.21
C TYR A 231 -5.19 8.87 -8.73
N ASP A 232 -4.10 8.77 -7.96
CA ASP A 232 -4.10 9.03 -6.52
C ASP A 232 -4.41 10.50 -6.20
N ASP A 233 -4.01 11.45 -7.06
CA ASP A 233 -4.31 12.87 -6.94
C ASP A 233 -5.82 13.13 -6.95
N VAL A 234 -6.58 12.43 -7.80
CA VAL A 234 -8.06 12.55 -7.87
C VAL A 234 -8.70 12.11 -6.56
N ALA A 235 -8.31 10.94 -6.06
CA ALA A 235 -8.81 10.42 -4.79
C ALA A 235 -8.40 11.33 -3.61
N ASN A 236 -7.18 11.89 -3.66
CA ASN A 236 -6.69 12.79 -2.63
C ASN A 236 -7.44 14.12 -2.61
N ASP A 237 -7.78 14.68 -3.77
CA ASP A 237 -8.55 15.93 -3.84
C ASP A 237 -9.99 15.73 -3.34
N GLN A 238 -10.64 14.63 -3.71
CA GLN A 238 -11.95 14.25 -3.15
C GLN A 238 -11.88 14.03 -1.63
N ARG A 239 -10.86 13.33 -1.15
CA ARG A 239 -10.65 13.09 0.28
C ARG A 239 -10.49 14.39 1.06
N LYS A 240 -9.76 15.37 0.53
CA LYS A 240 -9.60 16.67 1.19
C LYS A 240 -10.95 17.35 1.39
N VAL A 241 -11.78 17.41 0.36
CA VAL A 241 -13.12 18.03 0.42
C VAL A 241 -13.99 17.33 1.47
N ILE A 242 -14.05 16.00 1.45
CA ILE A 242 -14.87 15.24 2.42
C ILE A 242 -14.33 15.40 3.85
N TYR A 243 -13.01 15.43 4.03
CA TYR A 243 -12.41 15.55 5.36
C TYR A 243 -12.53 16.97 5.90
N GLU A 244 -12.47 17.98 5.03
CA GLU A 244 -12.74 19.38 5.39
C GLU A 244 -14.19 19.54 5.86
N GLN A 245 -15.17 19.09 5.06
CA GLN A 245 -16.59 19.08 5.46
C GLN A 245 -16.81 18.29 6.76
N ARG A 246 -16.19 17.11 6.90
CA ARG A 246 -16.31 16.30 8.11
C ARG A 246 -15.74 17.02 9.34
N SER A 247 -14.61 17.71 9.20
CA SER A 247 -14.01 18.50 10.27
C SER A 247 -14.87 19.70 10.64
N GLU A 248 -15.39 20.44 9.65
CA GLU A 248 -16.31 21.55 9.88
C GLU A 248 -17.56 21.11 10.64
N LEU A 249 -18.16 19.97 10.27
CA LEU A 249 -19.29 19.39 10.99
C LEU A 249 -18.92 18.97 12.42
N MET A 250 -17.70 18.49 12.66
CA MET A 250 -17.23 18.12 14.00
C MET A 250 -16.94 19.34 14.89
N GLU A 251 -16.44 20.43 14.32
CA GLU A 251 -16.12 21.66 15.05
C GLU A 251 -17.35 22.53 15.34
N THR A 252 -18.35 22.49 14.47
CA THR A 252 -19.57 23.29 14.60
C THR A 252 -20.53 22.65 15.60
N ASP A 253 -21.04 23.44 16.55
CA ASP A 253 -22.00 22.98 17.57
C ASP A 253 -23.44 22.92 17.04
N ASP A 254 -23.81 23.82 16.13
CA ASP A 254 -25.15 23.92 15.55
C ASP A 254 -25.08 23.92 14.01
N ILE A 255 -25.69 22.91 13.39
CA ILE A 255 -25.74 22.74 11.93
C ILE A 255 -27.17 22.91 11.36
N SER A 256 -28.06 23.52 12.14
CA SER A 256 -29.48 23.69 11.81
C SER A 256 -29.72 24.40 10.48
N GLU A 257 -29.02 25.51 10.24
CA GLU A 257 -29.09 26.28 9.00
C GLU A 257 -28.67 25.41 7.81
N THR A 258 -27.55 24.69 7.92
CA THR A 258 -27.08 23.76 6.89
C THR A 258 -28.11 22.66 6.59
N ILE A 259 -28.75 22.10 7.62
CA ILE A 259 -29.81 21.09 7.44
C ILE A 259 -31.04 21.69 6.77
N SER A 260 -31.41 22.94 7.09
CA SER A 260 -32.53 23.63 6.46
C SER A 260 -32.28 23.87 4.96
N ASP A 261 -31.07 24.32 4.60
CA ASP A 261 -30.68 24.53 3.21
C ASP A 261 -30.65 23.21 2.43
N ILE A 262 -30.05 22.16 3.01
CA ILE A 262 -30.01 20.83 2.40
C ILE A 262 -31.42 20.26 2.23
N ARG A 263 -32.31 20.47 3.20
CA ARG A 263 -33.71 20.04 3.12
C ARG A 263 -34.43 20.73 1.97
N TYR A 264 -34.26 22.03 1.82
CA TYR A 264 -34.83 22.78 0.70
C TYR A 264 -34.35 22.21 -0.64
N ASP A 265 -33.05 21.97 -0.80
CA ASP A 265 -32.47 21.38 -2.01
C ASP A 265 -33.06 19.98 -2.30
N VAL A 266 -33.09 19.11 -1.28
CA VAL A 266 -33.51 17.71 -1.41
C VAL A 266 -35.00 17.60 -1.75
N VAL A 267 -35.85 18.37 -1.08
CA VAL A 267 -37.29 18.35 -1.33
C VAL A 267 -37.60 18.91 -2.71
N ASN A 268 -36.97 20.02 -3.12
CA ASN A 268 -37.16 20.54 -4.47
C ASN A 268 -36.67 19.57 -5.54
N GLY A 269 -35.51 18.94 -5.35
CA GLY A 269 -35.01 17.92 -6.28
C GLY A 269 -35.94 16.69 -6.38
N LEU A 270 -36.57 16.29 -5.27
CA LEU A 270 -37.59 15.25 -5.30
C LEU A 270 -38.82 15.71 -6.07
N ILE A 271 -39.33 16.92 -5.80
CA ILE A 271 -40.49 17.48 -6.51
C ILE A 271 -40.20 17.57 -8.02
N ASP A 272 -39.02 18.04 -8.43
CA ASP A 272 -38.62 18.15 -9.84
C ASP A 272 -38.71 16.83 -10.61
N THR A 273 -38.57 15.70 -9.92
CA THR A 273 -38.64 14.37 -10.52
C THR A 273 -40.07 13.98 -10.90
N TYR A 274 -41.07 14.47 -10.16
CA TYR A 274 -42.50 14.16 -10.36
C TYR A 274 -43.30 15.31 -10.97
N ILE A 275 -42.83 16.55 -10.77
CA ILE A 275 -43.39 17.80 -11.25
C ILE A 275 -42.26 18.54 -11.97
N PRO A 276 -42.13 18.39 -13.30
CA PRO A 276 -41.09 19.08 -14.05
C PRO A 276 -41.26 20.60 -13.93
N PRO A 277 -40.17 21.37 -13.80
CA PRO A 277 -40.27 22.83 -13.67
C PRO A 277 -40.98 23.48 -14.86
N GLN A 278 -41.89 24.42 -14.58
CA GLN A 278 -42.67 25.16 -15.60
C GLN A 278 -43.56 24.25 -16.46
N SER A 279 -44.01 23.12 -15.92
CA SER A 279 -44.92 22.20 -16.59
C SER A 279 -46.39 22.55 -16.36
N ILE A 280 -47.26 21.96 -17.18
CA ILE A 280 -48.72 22.07 -17.05
C ILE A 280 -49.18 20.94 -16.11
N ASP A 281 -50.23 21.20 -15.34
CA ASP A 281 -50.82 20.29 -14.34
C ASP A 281 -51.03 18.84 -14.83
N GLU A 282 -51.33 18.65 -16.12
CA GLU A 282 -51.51 17.32 -16.74
C GLU A 282 -50.23 16.47 -16.77
N GLN A 283 -49.05 17.08 -16.61
CA GLN A 283 -47.74 16.40 -16.59
C GLN A 283 -47.31 16.02 -15.17
N TRP A 284 -48.08 16.38 -14.15
CA TRP A 284 -47.72 16.16 -12.75
C TRP A 284 -48.08 14.74 -12.31
N ASP A 285 -47.12 14.00 -11.78
CA ASP A 285 -47.36 12.71 -11.14
C ASP A 285 -47.60 12.90 -9.63
N ILE A 286 -48.80 13.38 -9.29
CA ILE A 286 -49.21 13.62 -7.89
C ILE A 286 -49.25 12.33 -7.05
N PRO A 287 -49.83 11.21 -7.54
CA PRO A 287 -49.83 9.96 -6.77
C PRO A 287 -48.42 9.42 -6.52
N GLY A 288 -47.51 9.57 -7.49
CA GLY A 288 -46.10 9.21 -7.34
C GLY A 288 -45.39 10.08 -6.30
N LEU A 289 -45.64 11.39 -6.32
CA LEU A 289 -45.07 12.33 -5.36
C LEU A 289 -45.57 12.07 -3.93
N GLU A 290 -46.86 11.83 -3.72
CA GLU A 290 -47.43 11.49 -2.40
C GLU A 290 -46.77 10.23 -1.82
N GLN A 291 -46.63 9.17 -2.64
CA GLN A 291 -45.95 7.95 -2.21
C GLN A 291 -44.47 8.18 -1.92
N ALA A 292 -43.79 9.01 -2.71
CA ALA A 292 -42.38 9.34 -2.49
C ALA A 292 -42.20 10.12 -1.18
N LEU A 293 -43.03 11.12 -0.90
CA LEU A 293 -43.00 11.90 0.34
C LEU A 293 -43.28 11.01 1.57
N GLU A 294 -44.24 10.08 1.46
CA GLU A 294 -44.54 9.14 2.55
C GLU A 294 -43.38 8.16 2.77
N ASN A 295 -42.85 7.55 1.70
CA ASN A 295 -41.77 6.57 1.82
C ASN A 295 -40.46 7.19 2.30
N GLU A 296 -40.15 8.41 1.86
CA GLU A 296 -38.84 9.03 2.06
C GLU A 296 -38.78 9.99 3.22
N PHE A 297 -39.89 10.67 3.54
CA PHE A 297 -39.92 11.58 4.68
C PHE A 297 -40.90 11.14 5.77
N GLY A 298 -41.71 10.10 5.55
CA GLY A 298 -42.75 9.71 6.48
C GLY A 298 -43.96 10.66 6.48
N LEU A 299 -43.99 11.61 5.54
CA LEU A 299 -44.97 12.68 5.48
C LEU A 299 -46.16 12.25 4.61
N LYS A 300 -47.33 12.10 5.23
CA LYS A 300 -48.58 11.80 4.53
C LYS A 300 -49.32 13.09 4.21
N LEU A 301 -49.21 13.54 2.96
CA LEU A 301 -49.96 14.68 2.44
C LEU A 301 -51.02 14.21 1.45
N ASP A 302 -52.19 14.85 1.48
CA ASP A 302 -53.25 14.72 0.48
C ASP A 302 -53.10 15.88 -0.51
N LEU A 303 -52.11 15.77 -1.39
CA LEU A 303 -51.78 16.77 -2.40
C LEU A 303 -52.90 16.85 -3.45
N GLN A 304 -53.49 15.71 -3.79
CA GLN A 304 -54.62 15.67 -4.68
C GLN A 304 -55.82 16.46 -4.12
N GLY A 305 -56.13 16.29 -2.83
CA GLY A 305 -57.17 17.08 -2.16
C GLY A 305 -56.86 18.59 -2.11
N TRP A 306 -55.57 18.99 -2.07
CA TRP A 306 -55.19 20.40 -2.10
C TRP A 306 -55.42 21.04 -3.47
N LEU A 307 -55.11 20.32 -4.55
CA LEU A 307 -55.32 20.78 -5.92
C LEU A 307 -56.80 20.81 -6.30
N GLU A 308 -57.60 19.86 -5.80
CA GLU A 308 -59.06 19.85 -5.99
C GLU A 308 -59.77 20.97 -5.21
N ALA A 309 -59.21 21.41 -4.08
CA ALA A 309 -59.79 22.45 -3.24
C ALA A 309 -59.43 23.88 -3.67
N ASP A 310 -58.30 24.06 -4.36
CA ASP A 310 -57.81 25.37 -4.79
C ASP A 310 -57.26 25.33 -6.22
N GLU A 311 -58.11 25.69 -7.20
CA GLU A 311 -57.76 25.78 -8.62
C GLU A 311 -56.73 26.88 -8.93
N SER A 312 -56.36 27.73 -7.95
CA SER A 312 -55.31 28.75 -8.10
C SER A 312 -53.94 28.32 -7.56
N LEU A 313 -53.83 27.09 -7.03
CA LEU A 313 -52.58 26.55 -6.51
C LEU A 313 -51.65 26.15 -7.66
N HIS A 314 -50.72 27.04 -7.97
CA HIS A 314 -49.67 26.80 -8.97
C HIS A 314 -48.47 26.03 -8.38
N GLU A 315 -47.57 25.57 -9.26
CA GLU A 315 -46.35 24.82 -8.90
C GLU A 315 -45.58 25.44 -7.73
N GLU A 316 -45.32 26.75 -7.77
CA GLU A 316 -44.57 27.46 -6.73
C GLU A 316 -45.30 27.39 -5.36
N GLY A 317 -46.61 27.60 -5.35
CA GLY A 317 -47.41 27.54 -4.12
C GLY A 317 -47.52 26.12 -3.55
N LEU A 318 -47.52 25.10 -4.42
CA LEU A 318 -47.49 23.71 -4.00
C LEU A 318 -46.14 23.36 -3.34
N ARG A 319 -45.02 23.79 -3.93
CA ARG A 319 -43.67 23.60 -3.37
C ARG A 319 -43.52 24.25 -2.00
N GLU A 320 -43.91 25.52 -1.88
CA GLU A 320 -43.87 26.26 -0.62
C GLU A 320 -44.69 25.56 0.46
N ARG A 321 -45.90 25.11 0.13
CA ARG A 321 -46.78 24.44 1.08
C ARG A 321 -46.23 23.07 1.56
N ILE A 322 -45.61 22.29 0.67
CA ILE A 322 -44.97 21.02 1.04
C ILE A 322 -43.80 21.28 2.00
N LEU A 323 -42.97 22.27 1.70
CA LEU A 323 -41.84 22.66 2.56
C LEU A 323 -42.32 23.14 3.93
N GLU A 324 -43.36 23.98 3.97
CA GLU A 324 -43.94 24.45 5.23
C GLU A 324 -44.47 23.31 6.10
N GLU A 325 -45.15 22.31 5.54
CA GLU A 325 -45.63 21.16 6.32
C GLU A 325 -44.48 20.32 6.86
N LEU A 326 -43.41 20.15 6.08
CA LEU A 326 -42.23 19.41 6.51
C LEU A 326 -41.45 20.16 7.61
N GLU A 327 -41.37 21.50 7.53
CA GLU A 327 -40.82 22.33 8.59
C GLU A 327 -41.67 22.29 9.87
N LYS A 328 -43.01 22.34 9.75
CA LYS A 328 -43.93 22.22 10.89
C LYS A 328 -43.75 20.89 11.61
N GLU A 329 -43.67 19.78 10.88
CA GLU A 329 -43.44 18.46 11.48
C GLU A 329 -42.08 18.41 12.18
N TYR A 330 -41.04 18.96 11.55
CA TYR A 330 -39.70 19.00 12.14
C TYR A 330 -39.65 19.84 13.41
N ALA A 331 -40.29 21.02 13.41
CA ALA A 331 -40.39 21.89 14.58
C ALA A 331 -41.17 21.21 15.72
N ALA A 332 -42.19 20.41 15.41
CA ALA A 332 -42.90 19.61 16.41
C ALA A 332 -41.99 18.55 17.04
N LYS A 333 -41.10 17.92 16.25
CA LYS A 333 -40.09 17.00 16.77
C LYS A 333 -39.07 17.70 17.66
N GLU A 334 -38.63 18.90 17.29
CA GLU A 334 -37.72 19.71 18.12
C GLU A 334 -38.34 20.05 19.48
N GLN A 335 -39.63 20.39 19.52
CA GLN A 335 -40.34 20.66 20.76
C GLN A 335 -40.46 19.42 21.67
N LEU A 336 -40.56 18.22 21.09
CA LEU A 336 -40.67 16.96 21.82
C LEU A 336 -39.32 16.43 22.32
N ALA A 337 -38.26 16.54 21.52
CA ALA A 337 -36.92 16.03 21.84
C ALA A 337 -36.07 17.01 22.67
N GLY A 338 -36.33 18.31 22.53
CA GLY A 338 -35.44 19.36 23.00
C GLY A 338 -34.37 19.71 21.96
N SER A 339 -34.06 21.01 21.85
CA SER A 339 -33.17 21.54 20.80
C SER A 339 -31.75 20.98 20.89
N GLU A 340 -31.14 20.91 22.08
CA GLU A 340 -29.77 20.41 22.27
C GLU A 340 -29.60 18.96 21.80
N VAL A 341 -30.54 18.09 22.18
CA VAL A 341 -30.55 16.67 21.78
C VAL A 341 -30.76 16.53 20.28
N LEU A 342 -31.63 17.34 19.69
CA LEU A 342 -31.86 17.31 18.24
C LEU A 342 -30.63 17.77 17.45
N ARG A 343 -29.91 18.82 17.89
CA ARG A 343 -28.67 19.27 17.22
C ARG A 343 -27.57 18.22 17.27
N GLN A 344 -27.40 17.57 18.43
CA GLN A 344 -26.46 16.45 18.56
C GLN A 344 -26.85 15.29 17.65
N PHE A 345 -28.14 14.96 17.57
CA PHE A 345 -28.65 13.93 16.68
C PHE A 345 -28.44 14.27 15.19
N GLU A 346 -28.74 15.49 14.75
CA GLU A 346 -28.52 15.99 13.38
C GLU A 346 -27.06 15.78 12.96
N LYS A 347 -26.13 16.29 13.77
CA LYS A 347 -24.69 16.16 13.53
C LYS A 347 -24.25 14.71 13.48
N ALA A 348 -24.73 13.91 14.42
CA ALA A 348 -24.33 12.53 14.53
C ALA A 348 -24.90 11.67 13.38
N ALA A 349 -26.11 11.96 12.90
CA ALA A 349 -26.70 11.31 11.73
C ALA A 349 -25.94 11.68 10.46
N MET A 350 -25.68 12.96 10.22
CA MET A 350 -24.96 13.44 9.04
C MET A 350 -23.53 12.87 8.97
N LEU A 351 -22.80 12.84 10.08
CA LEU A 351 -21.47 12.23 10.15
C LEU A 351 -21.48 10.73 9.81
N GLN A 352 -22.49 10.00 10.28
CA GLN A 352 -22.62 8.57 10.01
C GLN A 352 -22.94 8.30 8.55
N VAL A 353 -23.83 9.09 7.95
CA VAL A 353 -24.17 9.01 6.52
C VAL A 353 -22.92 9.32 5.68
N LEU A 354 -22.22 10.41 5.99
CA LEU A 354 -20.97 10.79 5.32
C LEU A 354 -19.92 9.67 5.39
N ASP A 355 -19.66 9.13 6.57
CA ASP A 355 -18.67 8.05 6.78
C ASP A 355 -19.05 6.77 6.03
N THR A 356 -20.34 6.45 5.94
CA THR A 356 -20.83 5.25 5.23
C THR A 356 -20.74 5.42 3.72
N ALA A 357 -21.27 6.54 3.21
CA ALA A 357 -21.27 6.84 1.79
C ALA A 357 -19.84 7.01 1.24
N TRP A 358 -18.93 7.61 2.03
CA TRP A 358 -17.52 7.72 1.65
C TRP A 358 -16.82 6.36 1.53
N LYS A 359 -17.09 5.40 2.42
CA LYS A 359 -16.54 4.04 2.32
C LYS A 359 -17.01 3.33 1.05
N GLU A 360 -18.30 3.47 0.72
CA GLU A 360 -18.85 2.92 -0.52
C GLU A 360 -18.23 3.57 -1.76
N HIS A 361 -18.02 4.89 -1.74
CA HIS A 361 -17.33 5.62 -2.81
C HIS A 361 -15.89 5.15 -3.00
N LEU A 362 -15.13 4.93 -1.93
CA LEU A 362 -13.77 4.38 -2.01
C LEU A 362 -13.77 3.00 -2.68
N ALA A 363 -14.71 2.12 -2.34
CA ALA A 363 -14.85 0.82 -2.99
C ALA A 363 -15.20 0.96 -4.48
N ALA A 364 -16.13 1.85 -4.83
CA ALA A 364 -16.50 2.12 -6.22
C ALA A 364 -15.31 2.67 -7.04
N MET A 365 -14.51 3.54 -6.43
CA MET A 365 -13.29 4.10 -7.03
C MET A 365 -12.23 3.03 -7.32
N ASP A 366 -12.06 2.06 -6.41
CA ASP A 366 -11.14 0.94 -6.63
C ASP A 366 -11.60 0.05 -7.80
N TYR A 367 -12.90 -0.27 -7.89
CA TYR A 367 -13.45 -1.01 -9.02
C TYR A 367 -13.28 -0.24 -10.34
N LEU A 368 -13.55 1.06 -10.33
CA LEU A 368 -13.37 1.94 -11.48
C LEU A 368 -11.90 1.93 -11.94
N ARG A 369 -10.95 2.04 -11.01
CA ARG A 369 -9.51 2.01 -11.31
C ARG A 369 -9.09 0.70 -11.98
N GLN A 370 -9.61 -0.45 -11.52
CA GLN A 370 -9.31 -1.75 -12.13
C GLN A 370 -9.93 -1.90 -13.54
N GLY A 371 -11.15 -1.38 -13.74
CA GLY A 371 -11.88 -1.50 -15.00
C GLY A 371 -11.46 -0.50 -16.10
N ILE A 372 -10.95 0.68 -15.73
CA ILE A 372 -10.74 1.78 -16.69
C ILE A 372 -9.69 1.47 -17.76
N HIS A 373 -8.76 0.55 -17.49
CA HIS A 373 -7.76 0.12 -18.47
C HIS A 373 -8.40 -0.51 -19.71
N LEU A 374 -9.61 -1.08 -19.60
CA LEU A 374 -10.36 -1.60 -20.75
C LEU A 374 -10.82 -0.49 -21.72
N ARG A 375 -11.00 0.75 -21.25
CA ARG A 375 -11.33 1.90 -22.11
C ARG A 375 -10.17 2.27 -23.05
N GLY A 376 -8.93 1.91 -22.68
CA GLY A 376 -7.76 2.10 -23.53
C GLY A 376 -7.86 1.35 -24.87
N TYR A 377 -8.61 0.25 -24.94
CA TYR A 377 -8.88 -0.47 -26.20
C TYR A 377 -9.70 0.36 -27.20
N ALA A 378 -10.49 1.32 -26.71
CA ALA A 378 -11.27 2.24 -27.55
C ALA A 378 -10.48 3.51 -27.93
N GLN A 379 -9.15 3.52 -27.77
CA GLN A 379 -8.28 4.67 -28.04
C GLN A 379 -8.59 5.94 -27.25
N LYS A 380 -9.37 5.82 -26.17
CA LYS A 380 -9.59 6.90 -25.20
C LYS A 380 -8.47 6.90 -24.17
N ASN A 381 -8.12 8.09 -23.67
CA ASN A 381 -7.14 8.22 -22.59
C ASN A 381 -7.76 7.73 -21.27
N PRO A 382 -7.28 6.61 -20.68
CA PRO A 382 -7.88 6.04 -19.47
C PRO A 382 -7.86 6.99 -18.26
N THR A 383 -6.82 7.80 -18.11
CA THR A 383 -6.70 8.74 -16.98
C THR A 383 -7.75 9.84 -17.06
N GLN A 384 -8.06 10.33 -18.26
CA GLN A 384 -9.10 11.37 -18.43
C GLN A 384 -10.50 10.81 -18.21
N GLU A 385 -10.78 9.61 -18.73
CA GLU A 385 -12.07 8.95 -18.49
C GLU A 385 -12.25 8.61 -17.00
N PHE A 386 -11.19 8.15 -16.32
CA PHE A 386 -11.21 7.96 -14.87
C PHE A 386 -11.56 9.25 -14.13
N LYS A 387 -10.91 10.37 -14.47
CA LYS A 387 -11.18 11.68 -13.86
C LYS A 387 -12.64 12.11 -14.03
N ARG A 388 -13.21 11.92 -15.23
CA ARG A 388 -14.60 12.27 -15.52
C ARG A 388 -15.57 11.38 -14.74
N GLU A 389 -15.44 10.06 -14.86
CA GLU A 389 -16.34 9.11 -14.20
C GLU A 389 -16.22 9.21 -12.66
N SER A 390 -15.01 9.41 -12.14
CA SER A 390 -14.77 9.65 -10.71
C SER A 390 -15.45 10.93 -10.19
N PHE A 391 -15.43 12.01 -10.97
CA PHE A 391 -16.11 13.25 -10.60
C PHE A 391 -17.64 13.10 -10.63
N GLU A 392 -18.17 12.37 -11.60
CA GLU A 392 -19.60 12.03 -11.65
C GLU A 392 -20.04 11.21 -10.43
N LEU A 393 -19.28 10.18 -10.07
CA LEU A 393 -19.52 9.39 -8.85
C LEU A 393 -19.43 10.25 -7.57
N PHE A 394 -18.50 11.20 -7.53
CA PHE A 394 -18.34 12.08 -6.39
C PHE A 394 -19.52 13.05 -6.21
N ASN A 395 -20.07 13.61 -7.30
CA ASN A 395 -21.28 14.42 -7.20
C ASN A 395 -22.47 13.59 -6.72
N GLN A 396 -22.63 12.37 -7.25
CA GLN A 396 -23.67 11.45 -6.80
C GLN A 396 -23.53 11.10 -5.31
N LEU A 397 -22.29 10.95 -4.81
CA LEU A 397 -22.00 10.79 -3.40
C LEU A 397 -22.51 11.98 -2.57
N LEU A 398 -22.20 13.22 -2.98
CA LEU A 398 -22.62 14.42 -2.25
C LEU A 398 -24.14 14.55 -2.21
N ASP A 399 -24.81 14.32 -3.34
CA ASP A 399 -26.27 14.34 -3.42
C ASP A 399 -26.90 13.23 -2.56
N ARG A 400 -26.29 12.05 -2.54
CA ARG A 400 -26.73 10.93 -1.70
C ARG A 400 -26.58 11.25 -0.21
N ILE A 401 -25.48 11.89 0.20
CA ILE A 401 -25.28 12.30 1.60
C ILE A 401 -26.39 13.27 2.01
N LYS A 402 -26.69 14.27 1.18
CA LYS A 402 -27.80 15.21 1.42
C LYS A 402 -29.13 14.46 1.58
N TYR A 403 -29.46 13.62 0.61
CA TYR A 403 -30.72 12.88 0.56
C TYR A 403 -30.91 11.94 1.75
N GLU A 404 -29.93 11.07 2.02
CA GLU A 404 -29.99 10.10 3.12
C GLU A 404 -30.05 10.79 4.48
N THR A 405 -29.34 11.90 4.66
CA THR A 405 -29.39 12.69 5.91
C THR A 405 -30.82 13.17 6.15
N ILE A 406 -31.45 13.84 5.18
CA ILE A 406 -32.82 14.34 5.34
C ILE A 406 -33.83 13.21 5.49
N SER A 407 -33.69 12.11 4.73
CA SER A 407 -34.55 10.93 4.84
C SER A 407 -34.51 10.33 6.26
N ILE A 408 -33.32 10.19 6.85
CA ILE A 408 -33.16 9.70 8.23
C ILE A 408 -33.78 10.67 9.24
N LEU A 409 -33.46 11.97 9.15
CA LEU A 409 -33.98 12.98 10.08
C LEU A 409 -35.51 13.08 10.02
N SER A 410 -36.10 12.94 8.84
CA SER A 410 -37.55 12.97 8.64
C SER A 410 -38.25 11.68 9.11
N LYS A 411 -37.63 10.50 9.01
CA LYS A 411 -38.26 9.24 9.46
C LYS A 411 -38.17 8.98 10.97
N VAL A 412 -37.24 9.64 11.66
CA VAL A 412 -37.04 9.42 13.11
C VAL A 412 -38.29 9.80 13.89
N GLN A 413 -38.78 8.85 14.69
CA GLN A 413 -39.86 9.04 15.65
C GLN A 413 -39.26 9.26 17.04
N VAL A 414 -39.42 10.46 17.58
CA VAL A 414 -39.01 10.77 18.96
C VAL A 414 -40.03 10.13 19.91
N ARG A 415 -39.68 9.01 20.53
CA ARG A 415 -40.51 8.37 21.56
C ARG A 415 -39.90 8.61 22.94
N ALA A 416 -40.22 9.76 23.54
CA ALA A 416 -39.78 10.18 24.87
C ALA A 416 -38.25 10.37 25.05
N PRO A 417 -37.82 11.26 25.97
CA PRO A 417 -36.40 11.60 26.16
C PRO A 417 -35.52 10.44 26.66
N GLU A 418 -36.11 9.39 27.23
CA GLU A 418 -35.40 8.21 27.74
C GLU A 418 -34.85 7.30 26.62
N ASP A 419 -35.43 7.32 25.41
CA ASP A 419 -34.96 6.51 24.28
C ASP A 419 -33.75 7.14 23.56
N VAL A 420 -33.54 8.46 23.66
CA VAL A 420 -32.43 9.13 22.97
C VAL A 420 -31.10 8.88 23.67
N GLU A 421 -31.08 8.90 25.02
CA GLU A 421 -29.91 8.49 25.81
C GLU A 421 -29.56 7.01 25.58
N ALA A 422 -30.55 6.13 25.45
CA ALA A 422 -30.33 4.70 25.18
C ALA A 422 -29.73 4.46 23.78
N VAL A 423 -30.15 5.22 22.77
CA VAL A 423 -29.57 5.18 21.42
C VAL A 423 -28.15 5.75 21.40
N GLU A 424 -27.88 6.83 22.13
CA GLU A 424 -26.52 7.37 22.29
C GLU A 424 -25.58 6.41 23.02
N GLU A 425 -26.06 5.73 24.06
CA GLU A 425 -25.27 4.81 24.86
C GLU A 425 -24.95 3.52 24.09
N GLN A 426 -25.91 2.97 23.33
CA GLN A 426 -25.66 1.90 22.36
C GLN A 426 -24.66 2.33 21.27
N ARG A 427 -24.72 3.59 20.84
CA ARG A 427 -23.80 4.14 19.84
C ARG A 427 -22.38 4.30 20.38
N ARG A 428 -22.20 4.77 21.62
CA ARG A 428 -20.88 4.83 22.28
C ARG A 428 -20.25 3.44 22.38
N GLN A 429 -21.06 2.43 22.73
CA GLN A 429 -20.60 1.04 22.81
C GLN A 429 -20.21 0.45 21.43
N GLN A 430 -20.96 0.77 20.35
CA GLN A 430 -20.59 0.35 19.00
C GLN A 430 -19.31 1.01 18.48
N VAL A 431 -19.09 2.29 18.81
CA VAL A 431 -17.87 3.00 18.45
C VAL A 431 -16.67 2.41 19.21
N GLU A 432 -16.78 2.13 20.51
CA GLU A 432 -15.74 1.43 21.28
C GLU A 432 -15.43 0.01 20.75
N MET A 433 -16.45 -0.75 20.37
CA MET A 433 -16.29 -2.07 19.75
C MET A 433 -15.57 -2.00 18.39
N ASN A 434 -15.84 -0.97 17.59
CA ASN A 434 -15.15 -0.73 16.32
C ASN A 434 -13.69 -0.29 16.51
N TYR A 435 -13.38 0.48 17.56
CA TYR A 435 -12.00 0.82 17.92
C TYR A 435 -11.21 -0.41 18.36
N GLN A 436 -11.82 -1.32 19.13
CA GLN A 436 -11.18 -2.58 19.52
C GLN A 436 -10.92 -3.49 18.30
N HIS A 437 -11.84 -3.55 17.33
CA HIS A 437 -11.59 -4.25 16.06
C HIS A 437 -10.51 -3.59 15.20
N ALA A 438 -10.41 -2.25 15.20
CA ALA A 438 -9.36 -1.52 14.48
C ALA A 438 -7.97 -1.70 15.12
N GLU A 439 -7.86 -1.71 16.45
CA GLU A 439 -6.60 -2.02 17.16
C GLU A 439 -6.16 -3.47 16.97
N VAL A 440 -7.09 -4.43 17.01
CA VAL A 440 -6.79 -5.84 16.74
C VAL A 440 -6.38 -6.06 15.28
N SER A 441 -6.98 -5.31 14.34
CA SER A 441 -6.60 -5.37 12.92
C SER A 441 -5.27 -4.64 12.64
N ALA A 442 -4.92 -3.60 13.40
CA ALA A 442 -3.64 -2.89 13.30
C ALA A 442 -2.47 -3.68 13.92
N LEU A 443 -2.73 -4.51 14.94
CA LEU A 443 -1.74 -5.47 15.47
C LEU A 443 -1.64 -6.77 14.63
N ALA A 444 -2.61 -7.05 13.77
CA ALA A 444 -2.63 -8.23 12.89
C ALA A 444 -2.42 -7.83 11.42
N GLY A 445 -1.28 -7.20 11.13
CA GLY A 445 -0.88 -6.82 9.76
C GLY A 445 0.37 -7.55 9.27
N ALA A 446 0.27 -8.85 9.01
CA ALA A 446 1.23 -9.58 8.15
C ALA A 446 0.60 -10.85 7.55
N GLY A 447 -0.15 -10.67 6.46
CA GLY A 447 -0.64 -11.77 5.63
C GLY A 447 -1.70 -11.26 4.64
N GLU A 448 -1.35 -11.21 3.35
CA GLU A 448 -2.27 -10.90 2.27
C GLU A 448 -3.45 -11.90 2.24
N PRO A 449 -4.70 -11.46 1.98
CA PRO A 449 -5.80 -12.40 1.75
C PRO A 449 -5.83 -12.83 0.27
N SER A 450 -5.70 -14.13 0.05
CA SER A 450 -6.14 -14.81 -1.17
C SER A 450 -7.68 -14.97 -1.19
N PRO A 451 -8.33 -14.99 -2.35
CA PRO A 451 -9.79 -14.94 -2.45
C PRO A 451 -10.41 -16.33 -2.36
N GLU A 452 -10.96 -16.71 -1.20
CA GLU A 452 -11.85 -17.88 -1.07
C GLU A 452 -13.06 -17.59 -0.17
N GLU A 453 -14.22 -17.82 -0.80
CA GLU A 453 -15.58 -18.13 -0.36
C GLU A 453 -15.91 -18.17 1.15
N ARG A 454 -17.05 -17.54 1.49
CA ARG A 454 -17.79 -17.66 2.76
C ARG A 454 -17.96 -19.14 3.15
N ALA A 455 -17.30 -19.56 4.21
CA ALA A 455 -17.57 -20.81 4.91
C ALA A 455 -18.18 -20.51 6.29
N GLU A 456 -19.40 -20.99 6.50
CA GLU A 456 -20.07 -21.06 7.81
C GLU A 456 -19.23 -21.87 8.81
N GLU A 457 -19.28 -21.48 10.08
CA GLU A 457 -18.60 -22.16 11.19
C GLU A 457 -19.06 -23.62 11.32
N HIS A 458 -18.27 -24.54 10.75
CA HIS A 458 -18.44 -25.97 11.00
C HIS A 458 -17.75 -26.37 12.31
N THR A 459 -18.54 -26.56 13.37
CA THR A 459 -18.11 -27.40 14.49
C THR A 459 -17.93 -28.84 14.00
N PRO A 460 -16.83 -29.53 14.34
CA PRO A 460 -16.63 -30.90 13.90
C PRO A 460 -17.61 -31.84 14.60
N PHE A 461 -18.55 -32.41 13.83
CA PHE A 461 -19.46 -33.45 14.28
C PHE A 461 -18.67 -34.72 14.67
N VAL A 462 -18.63 -35.03 15.97
CA VAL A 462 -18.07 -36.29 16.48
C VAL A 462 -19.10 -37.39 16.27
N ARG A 463 -18.81 -38.35 15.37
CA ARG A 463 -19.68 -39.50 15.11
C ARG A 463 -19.70 -40.46 16.30
N GLU A 464 -20.88 -40.77 16.82
CA GLU A 464 -21.07 -41.73 17.93
C GLU A 464 -20.82 -43.22 17.56
N GLY A 465 -20.41 -43.54 16.32
CA GLY A 465 -20.32 -44.92 15.84
C GLY A 465 -19.17 -45.24 14.87
N ARG A 466 -18.75 -46.52 14.88
CA ARG A 466 -17.67 -47.07 14.04
C ARG A 466 -17.94 -46.85 12.55
N LYS A 467 -16.96 -46.30 11.82
CA LYS A 467 -17.02 -46.09 10.37
C LYS A 467 -17.04 -47.44 9.63
N ILE A 468 -18.18 -47.79 9.04
CA ILE A 468 -18.35 -49.02 8.24
C ILE A 468 -17.59 -48.88 6.92
N GLY A 469 -16.75 -49.87 6.62
CA GLY A 469 -15.94 -49.90 5.40
C GLY A 469 -16.77 -50.13 4.14
N ARG A 470 -16.39 -49.53 3.00
CA ARG A 470 -17.13 -49.62 1.72
C ARG A 470 -17.44 -51.07 1.27
N ASN A 471 -16.61 -52.04 1.65
CA ASN A 471 -16.78 -53.45 1.28
C ASN A 471 -17.38 -54.34 2.39
N GLU A 472 -17.68 -53.78 3.57
CA GLU A 472 -18.33 -54.50 4.67
C GLU A 472 -19.83 -54.72 4.39
N PRO A 473 -20.45 -55.74 4.99
CA PRO A 473 -21.89 -55.96 4.88
C PRO A 473 -22.67 -54.74 5.39
N CYS A 474 -23.68 -54.33 4.63
CA CYS A 474 -24.48 -53.15 4.94
C CYS A 474 -25.32 -53.39 6.21
N PRO A 475 -25.37 -52.43 7.15
CA PRO A 475 -26.05 -52.61 8.45
C PRO A 475 -27.58 -52.74 8.35
N CYS A 476 -28.19 -52.52 7.18
CA CYS A 476 -29.62 -52.72 6.94
C CYS A 476 -30.05 -54.19 6.80
N GLY A 477 -29.15 -55.16 7.03
CA GLY A 477 -29.46 -56.59 6.97
C GLY A 477 -29.66 -57.16 5.55
N SER A 478 -29.41 -56.37 4.50
CA SER A 478 -29.68 -56.76 3.11
C SER A 478 -28.71 -57.79 2.50
N GLY A 479 -27.70 -58.23 3.24
CA GLY A 479 -26.66 -59.17 2.77
C GLY A 479 -25.69 -58.61 1.71
N LYS A 480 -25.88 -57.35 1.25
CA LYS A 480 -25.04 -56.69 0.22
C LYS A 480 -23.94 -55.84 0.86
N LYS A 481 -22.81 -55.66 0.16
CA LYS A 481 -21.71 -54.76 0.57
C LYS A 481 -22.18 -53.30 0.59
N TYR A 482 -21.74 -52.50 1.56
CA TYR A 482 -22.19 -51.12 1.78
C TYR A 482 -22.16 -50.25 0.52
N LYS A 483 -21.09 -50.30 -0.29
CA LYS A 483 -20.97 -49.55 -1.55
C LYS A 483 -22.03 -49.87 -2.63
N ARG A 484 -22.73 -50.99 -2.51
CA ARG A 484 -23.79 -51.42 -3.44
C ARG A 484 -25.20 -51.22 -2.86
N CYS A 485 -25.30 -50.65 -1.66
CA CYS A 485 -26.55 -50.36 -0.97
C CYS A 485 -26.53 -48.89 -0.54
N HIS A 486 -26.51 -48.59 0.77
CA HIS A 486 -26.54 -47.21 1.30
C HIS A 486 -25.33 -46.35 0.95
N GLY A 487 -24.22 -46.96 0.52
CA GLY A 487 -23.02 -46.26 0.03
C GLY A 487 -22.94 -46.17 -1.49
N ARG A 488 -24.04 -46.42 -2.23
CA ARG A 488 -24.08 -46.30 -3.69
C ARG A 488 -24.21 -44.81 -4.04
N LEU A 489 -23.15 -44.26 -4.61
CA LEU A 489 -23.18 -42.93 -5.21
C LEU A 489 -23.87 -43.07 -6.58
N SER A 490 -24.95 -42.31 -6.80
CA SER A 490 -25.62 -42.19 -8.09
C SER A 490 -24.81 -41.32 -9.04
#